data_AF-A0A1G3VK14-F1
#
_entry.id   AF-A0A1G3VK14-F1
#
_cell.length_a   1.000
_cell.length_b   1.000
_cell.length_c   1.000
_cell.angle_alpha   90.00
_cell.angle_beta   90.00
_cell.angle_gamma   90.00
#
_symmetry.space_group_name_H-M   'P 1'
#
loop_
_entity.id
_entity.type
_entity.pdbx_description
1 polymer ?
#
loop_
_entity_poly.entity_id
_entity_poly.type
_entity_poly.pdbx_seq_one_letter_code
_entity_poly.pdbx_strand_id
1 'polypeptide(L)'
;MYKPHKSESLITHFHDKPWQGNDPLLAIFLFVGLDANYDANIDEALPETFDYLDDSVMWWQTNEERVHHPFLLPHYRGSGRRYHVKFAEIGFTPANAGLVSFVELLNIPTTGRSNLILADLCTDYLSELNNKFDTGAARYIFVSRRVTELMRQSKCFSRLLPNPLPMDGDLKVLRNENGQIIYEMYHLSCYGWQLAILNRQIAQIREMLRNFIRGL
;
A
#
# COMPACT_ATOMS: atom_id res chain seq x y z
N MET A 1 -16.27 -10.90 3.60
CA MET A 1 -16.46 -11.68 2.35
C MET A 1 -15.72 -11.01 1.21
N TYR A 2 -14.80 -11.76 0.64
CA TYR A 2 -14.00 -11.44 -0.53
C TYR A 2 -14.10 -12.61 -1.50
N LYS A 3 -13.60 -12.43 -2.73
CA LYS A 3 -13.50 -13.51 -3.71
C LYS A 3 -12.03 -13.68 -4.09
N PRO A 4 -11.40 -14.83 -3.80
CA PRO A 4 -10.05 -15.12 -4.30
C PRO A 4 -9.98 -14.96 -5.82
N HIS A 5 -8.87 -14.41 -6.31
CA HIS A 5 -8.59 -14.37 -7.72
C HIS A 5 -8.37 -15.79 -8.27
N LYS A 6 -8.60 -16.01 -9.57
CA LYS A 6 -8.47 -17.33 -10.22
C LYS A 6 -7.22 -17.51 -11.09
N SER A 7 -6.56 -16.42 -11.47
CA SER A 7 -5.26 -16.44 -12.16
C SER A 7 -4.23 -17.24 -11.37
N GLU A 8 -3.73 -18.31 -11.96
CA GLU A 8 -2.65 -19.13 -11.39
C GLU A 8 -1.37 -18.31 -11.24
N SER A 9 -1.07 -17.44 -12.21
CA SER A 9 0.09 -16.53 -12.18
C SER A 9 0.04 -15.59 -10.97
N LEU A 10 -1.11 -14.94 -10.73
CA LEU A 10 -1.27 -14.07 -9.55
C LEU A 10 -1.21 -14.86 -8.24
N ILE A 11 -1.87 -16.01 -8.17
CA ILE A 11 -1.85 -16.86 -6.97
C ILE A 11 -0.42 -17.27 -6.63
N THR A 12 0.34 -17.73 -7.62
CA THR A 12 1.74 -18.13 -7.46
C THR A 12 2.58 -16.94 -7.00
N HIS A 13 2.41 -15.78 -7.63
CA HIS A 13 3.15 -14.57 -7.24
C HIS A 13 2.89 -14.19 -5.78
N PHE A 14 1.63 -14.12 -5.36
CA PHE A 14 1.28 -13.70 -4.00
C PHE A 14 1.58 -14.77 -2.94
N HIS A 15 1.69 -16.03 -3.32
CA HIS A 15 2.20 -17.07 -2.42
C HIS A 15 3.66 -16.78 -2.04
N ASP A 16 4.50 -16.44 -3.02
CA ASP A 16 5.94 -16.23 -2.80
C ASP A 16 6.25 -14.81 -2.33
N LYS A 17 5.49 -13.83 -2.81
CA LYS A 17 5.71 -12.39 -2.66
C LYS A 17 4.35 -11.67 -2.47
N PRO A 18 3.74 -11.72 -1.28
CA PRO A 18 2.46 -11.07 -0.98
C PRO A 18 2.57 -9.54 -0.81
N TRP A 19 3.27 -8.86 -1.72
CA TRP A 19 3.45 -7.41 -1.73
C TRP A 19 3.78 -6.91 -3.14
N GLN A 20 3.61 -5.61 -3.34
CA GLN A 20 3.92 -4.91 -4.59
C GLN A 20 4.95 -3.80 -4.31
N GLY A 21 5.75 -3.40 -5.30
CA GLY A 21 6.86 -2.48 -5.06
C GLY A 21 8.12 -3.18 -4.53
N ASN A 22 8.93 -2.47 -3.76
CA ASN A 22 10.13 -3.04 -3.15
C ASN A 22 9.78 -4.01 -2.01
N ASP A 23 10.77 -4.80 -1.57
CA ASP A 23 10.67 -5.60 -0.34
C ASP A 23 10.25 -4.70 0.85
N PRO A 24 9.15 -5.04 1.56
CA PRO A 24 8.68 -4.27 2.71
C PRO A 24 9.68 -4.17 3.86
N LEU A 25 10.66 -5.08 3.97
CA LEU A 25 11.75 -4.96 4.94
C LEU A 25 12.77 -3.88 4.56
N LEU A 26 12.87 -3.53 3.28
CA LEU A 26 13.85 -2.56 2.76
C LEU A 26 13.23 -1.20 2.43
N ALA A 27 11.91 -1.16 2.22
CA ALA A 27 11.20 0.08 1.89
C ALA A 27 11.20 1.08 3.07
N ILE A 28 11.23 2.38 2.74
CA ILE A 28 11.15 3.48 3.72
C ILE A 28 9.71 3.96 3.90
N PHE A 29 8.93 3.93 2.82
CA PHE A 29 7.53 4.31 2.77
C PHE A 29 6.70 3.05 2.49
N LEU A 30 5.90 2.65 3.47
CA LEU A 30 5.08 1.45 3.39
C LEU A 30 3.60 1.83 3.37
N PHE A 31 2.86 1.35 2.39
CA PHE A 31 1.42 1.56 2.28
C PHE A 31 0.69 0.25 2.55
N VAL A 32 -0.27 0.28 3.47
CA VAL A 32 -0.98 -0.93 3.92
C VAL A 32 -2.44 -0.83 3.50
N GLY A 33 -2.88 -1.74 2.65
CA GLY A 33 -4.28 -1.87 2.26
C GLY A 33 -4.94 -3.12 2.83
N LEU A 34 -6.12 -3.44 2.30
CA LEU A 34 -6.92 -4.59 2.73
C LEU A 34 -6.54 -5.84 1.95
N ASP A 35 -6.49 -5.72 0.63
CA ASP A 35 -6.30 -6.80 -0.32
C ASP A 35 -5.82 -6.25 -1.67
N ALA A 36 -5.02 -7.05 -2.37
CA ALA A 36 -4.60 -6.73 -3.73
C ALA A 36 -5.70 -7.19 -4.71
N ASN A 37 -6.48 -6.22 -5.18
CA ASN A 37 -7.67 -6.48 -6.00
C ASN A 37 -7.39 -6.27 -7.49
N TYR A 38 -7.64 -7.31 -8.28
CA TYR A 38 -7.42 -7.33 -9.73
C TYR A 38 -8.72 -7.59 -10.50
N ASP A 39 -8.75 -7.15 -11.76
CA ASP A 39 -9.82 -7.51 -12.69
C ASP A 39 -9.78 -9.03 -12.93
N ALA A 40 -10.94 -9.66 -13.09
CA ALA A 40 -11.04 -11.11 -13.23
C ALA A 40 -10.32 -11.67 -14.46
N ASN A 41 -10.06 -10.83 -15.47
CA ASN A 41 -9.33 -11.14 -16.70
C ASN A 41 -8.00 -10.38 -16.79
N ILE A 42 -7.38 -10.04 -15.65
CA ILE A 42 -6.13 -9.26 -15.62
C ILE A 42 -5.02 -9.87 -16.46
N ASP A 43 -5.00 -11.20 -16.59
CA ASP A 43 -4.04 -11.96 -17.40
C ASP A 43 -4.02 -11.51 -18.86
N GLU A 44 -5.19 -11.28 -19.46
CA GLU A 44 -5.28 -10.80 -20.84
C GLU A 44 -5.44 -9.27 -20.93
N ALA A 45 -6.09 -8.66 -19.93
CA ALA A 45 -6.46 -7.25 -19.98
C ALA A 45 -5.29 -6.29 -19.69
N LEU A 46 -4.28 -6.74 -18.94
CA LEU A 46 -3.12 -5.94 -18.56
C LEU A 46 -1.91 -6.83 -18.24
N PRO A 47 -1.34 -7.53 -19.24
CA PRO A 47 -0.24 -8.48 -19.04
C PRO A 47 1.02 -7.85 -18.40
N GLU A 48 1.23 -6.53 -18.57
CA GLU A 48 2.32 -5.77 -17.93
C GLU A 48 2.26 -5.80 -16.40
N THR A 49 1.13 -6.24 -15.83
CA THR A 49 1.00 -6.54 -14.39
C THR A 49 2.05 -7.55 -13.93
N PHE A 50 2.37 -8.57 -14.74
CA PHE A 50 3.31 -9.60 -14.30
C PHE A 50 4.76 -9.14 -14.40
N ASP A 51 5.13 -8.38 -15.44
CA ASP A 51 6.45 -7.73 -15.49
C ASP A 51 6.66 -6.81 -14.27
N TYR A 52 5.60 -6.08 -13.89
CA TYR A 52 5.61 -5.24 -12.70
C TYR A 52 5.70 -6.05 -11.41
N LEU A 53 5.00 -7.17 -11.30
CA LEU A 53 5.01 -7.99 -10.09
C LEU A 53 6.38 -8.66 -9.91
N ASP A 54 6.97 -9.19 -10.98
CA ASP A 54 8.28 -9.85 -10.97
C ASP A 54 9.36 -8.91 -10.41
N ASP A 55 9.50 -7.70 -10.96
CA ASP A 55 10.39 -6.66 -10.43
C ASP A 55 9.77 -5.27 -10.54
N SER A 56 9.00 -4.89 -9.53
CA SER A 56 8.30 -3.60 -9.48
C SER A 56 9.25 -2.41 -9.49
N VAL A 57 10.47 -2.56 -8.95
CA VAL A 57 11.46 -1.48 -8.89
C VAL A 57 12.05 -1.26 -10.26
N MET A 58 12.54 -2.33 -10.90
CA MET A 58 13.07 -2.27 -12.26
C MET A 58 12.01 -1.81 -13.25
N TRP A 59 10.79 -2.34 -13.16
CA TRP A 59 9.69 -1.96 -14.03
C TRP A 59 9.39 -0.46 -13.95
N TRP A 60 9.25 0.10 -12.73
CA TRP A 60 9.04 1.54 -12.55
C TRP A 60 10.22 2.37 -13.09
N GLN A 61 11.45 1.89 -12.94
CA GLN A 61 12.65 2.58 -13.41
C GLN A 61 12.78 2.61 -14.94
N THR A 62 12.23 1.61 -15.64
CA THR A 62 12.55 1.37 -17.05
C THR A 62 11.36 1.48 -18.00
N ASN A 63 10.12 1.38 -17.53
CA ASN A 63 8.96 1.49 -18.42
C ASN A 63 8.90 2.85 -19.13
N GLU A 64 8.52 2.82 -20.41
CA GLU A 64 8.55 4.00 -21.30
C GLU A 64 7.62 5.14 -20.83
N GLU A 65 6.49 4.78 -20.23
CA GLU A 65 5.50 5.72 -19.69
C GLU A 65 5.96 6.39 -18.37
N ARG A 66 7.05 5.90 -17.77
CA ARG A 66 7.63 6.38 -16.50
C ARG A 66 6.63 6.44 -15.34
N VAL A 67 5.64 5.55 -15.36
CA VAL A 67 4.63 5.43 -14.31
C VAL A 67 5.03 4.36 -13.30
N HIS A 68 4.46 4.42 -12.08
CA HIS A 68 4.82 3.49 -11.01
C HIS A 68 4.04 2.17 -11.00
N HIS A 69 2.98 2.10 -11.79
CA HIS A 69 2.11 0.92 -11.82
C HIS A 69 1.44 0.76 -13.19
N PRO A 70 1.23 -0.48 -13.67
CA PRO A 70 0.53 -0.78 -14.93
C PRO A 70 -0.87 -0.15 -15.04
N PHE A 71 -1.54 0.08 -13.90
CA PHE A 71 -2.87 0.73 -13.86
C PHE A 71 -2.85 2.19 -14.33
N LEU A 72 -1.68 2.78 -14.55
CA LEU A 72 -1.54 4.12 -15.12
C LEU A 72 -1.31 4.10 -16.64
N LEU A 73 -1.05 2.93 -17.24
CA LEU A 73 -0.82 2.82 -18.68
C LEU A 73 -2.00 3.39 -19.48
N PRO A 74 -1.75 3.99 -20.66
CA PRO A 74 -2.78 4.69 -21.43
C PRO A 74 -3.96 3.82 -21.88
N HIS A 75 -3.81 2.49 -21.94
CA HIS A 75 -4.89 1.58 -22.36
C HIS A 75 -5.69 1.01 -21.17
N TYR A 76 -5.19 1.09 -19.94
CA TYR A 76 -5.93 0.61 -18.76
C TYR A 76 -7.08 1.56 -18.38
N ARG A 77 -8.25 0.98 -18.12
CA ARG A 77 -9.50 1.71 -17.79
C ARG A 77 -10.16 1.24 -16.49
N GLY A 78 -9.57 0.30 -15.77
CA GLY A 78 -10.14 -0.26 -14.55
C GLY A 78 -10.14 0.71 -13.36
N SER A 79 -10.91 0.36 -12.33
CA SER A 79 -11.13 1.21 -11.15
C SER A 79 -9.86 1.47 -10.33
N GLY A 80 -8.86 0.58 -10.43
CA GLY A 80 -7.57 0.75 -9.75
C GLY A 80 -6.85 2.03 -10.15
N ARG A 81 -7.09 2.57 -11.36
CA ARG A 81 -6.43 3.78 -11.87
C ARG A 81 -6.54 4.96 -10.92
N ARG A 82 -7.69 5.16 -10.25
CA ARG A 82 -7.89 6.28 -9.32
C ARG A 82 -6.90 6.24 -8.16
N TYR A 83 -6.69 5.06 -7.56
CA TYR A 83 -5.73 4.87 -6.47
C TYR A 83 -4.34 5.34 -6.91
N HIS A 84 -3.87 4.85 -8.06
CA HIS A 84 -2.53 5.14 -8.54
C HIS A 84 -2.38 6.59 -9.01
N VAL A 85 -3.39 7.22 -9.61
CA VAL A 85 -3.34 8.66 -9.92
C VAL A 85 -3.11 9.47 -8.64
N LYS A 86 -3.84 9.15 -7.56
CA LYS A 86 -3.68 9.84 -6.28
C LYS A 86 -2.35 9.53 -5.61
N PHE A 87 -1.86 8.30 -5.70
CA PHE A 87 -0.51 7.95 -5.26
C PHE A 87 0.56 8.78 -5.98
N ALA A 88 0.46 8.90 -7.31
CA ALA A 88 1.42 9.64 -8.13
C ALA A 88 1.49 11.13 -7.73
N GLU A 89 0.39 11.72 -7.24
CA GLU A 89 0.39 13.08 -6.71
C GLU A 89 1.32 13.23 -5.50
N ILE A 90 1.68 12.18 -4.75
CA ILE A 90 2.67 12.30 -3.67
C ILE A 90 4.01 12.78 -4.21
N GLY A 91 4.35 12.45 -5.46
CA GLY A 91 5.56 12.92 -6.13
C GLY A 91 6.77 12.00 -6.03
N PHE A 92 6.55 10.71 -5.73
CA PHE A 92 7.59 9.70 -5.96
C PHE A 92 7.93 9.62 -7.45
N THR A 93 9.21 9.51 -7.74
CA THR A 93 9.75 9.36 -9.09
C THR A 93 10.34 7.97 -9.26
N PRO A 94 10.71 7.55 -10.49
CA PRO A 94 11.44 6.30 -10.70
C PRO A 94 12.72 6.16 -9.84
N ALA A 95 13.40 7.27 -9.53
CA ALA A 95 14.56 7.28 -8.63
C ALA A 95 14.22 6.90 -7.18
N ASN A 96 12.93 6.94 -6.82
CA ASN A 96 12.42 6.58 -5.49
C ASN A 96 11.78 5.19 -5.45
N ALA A 97 11.78 4.43 -6.55
CA ALA A 97 11.07 3.15 -6.65
C ALA A 97 11.47 2.16 -5.55
N GLY A 98 12.77 2.09 -5.22
CA GLY A 98 13.29 1.26 -4.13
C GLY A 98 12.89 1.71 -2.73
N LEU A 99 12.25 2.87 -2.55
CA LEU A 99 11.83 3.38 -1.24
C LEU A 99 10.39 2.99 -0.88
N VAL A 100 9.61 2.45 -1.83
CA VAL A 100 8.17 2.28 -1.69
C VAL A 100 7.78 0.81 -1.73
N SER A 101 6.92 0.38 -0.82
CA SER A 101 6.27 -0.92 -0.84
C SER A 101 4.79 -0.83 -0.50
N PHE A 102 4.01 -1.75 -1.04
CA PHE A 102 2.58 -1.92 -0.78
C PHE A 102 2.34 -3.33 -0.25
N VAL A 103 1.74 -3.42 0.92
CA VAL A 103 1.40 -4.68 1.60
C VAL A 103 -0.08 -4.67 1.96
N GLU A 104 -0.67 -5.83 2.10
CA GLU A 104 -2.11 -5.97 2.32
C GLU A 104 -2.35 -6.78 3.59
N LEU A 105 -3.49 -6.61 4.27
CA LEU A 105 -3.83 -7.49 5.40
C LEU A 105 -4.18 -8.91 4.94
N LEU A 106 -4.68 -9.06 3.72
CA LEU A 106 -4.93 -10.33 3.07
C LEU A 106 -3.76 -10.65 2.11
N ASN A 107 -3.06 -11.75 2.36
CA ASN A 107 -1.88 -12.16 1.59
C ASN A 107 -2.19 -12.87 0.26
N ILE A 108 -3.44 -12.85 -0.20
CA ILE A 108 -3.87 -13.48 -1.43
C ILE A 108 -4.56 -12.46 -2.34
N PRO A 109 -4.46 -12.62 -3.67
CA PRO A 109 -5.07 -11.70 -4.61
C PRO A 109 -6.58 -11.95 -4.66
N THR A 110 -7.34 -10.88 -4.87
CA THR A 110 -8.80 -10.92 -4.91
C THR A 110 -9.34 -10.34 -6.22
N THR A 111 -10.64 -10.54 -6.45
CA THR A 111 -11.37 -9.89 -7.53
C THR A 111 -12.72 -9.35 -7.07
N GLY A 112 -13.19 -8.26 -7.69
CA GLY A 112 -14.45 -7.62 -7.36
C GLY A 112 -14.39 -6.79 -6.08
N ARG A 113 -15.50 -6.65 -5.35
CA ARG A 113 -15.51 -5.88 -4.09
C ARG A 113 -15.22 -6.78 -2.90
N SER A 114 -14.27 -6.38 -2.06
CA SER A 114 -13.96 -7.03 -0.79
C SER A 114 -14.57 -6.28 0.38
N ASN A 115 -15.18 -7.02 1.29
CA ASN A 115 -15.61 -6.53 2.61
C ASN A 115 -15.01 -7.46 3.67
N LEU A 116 -13.70 -7.32 3.91
CA LEU A 116 -12.97 -8.19 4.82
C LEU A 116 -13.47 -8.06 6.25
N ILE A 117 -13.54 -9.18 6.95
CA ILE A 117 -13.75 -9.25 8.41
C ILE A 117 -12.55 -9.92 9.08
N LEU A 118 -12.46 -9.89 10.40
CA LEU A 118 -11.33 -10.49 11.13
C LEU A 118 -11.14 -11.98 10.79
N ALA A 119 -12.23 -12.75 10.65
CA ALA A 119 -12.19 -14.17 10.34
C ALA A 119 -11.65 -14.48 8.92
N ASP A 120 -11.56 -13.46 8.05
CA ASP A 120 -10.97 -13.60 6.71
C ASP A 120 -9.43 -13.59 6.76
N LEU A 121 -8.82 -13.19 7.87
CA LEU A 121 -7.38 -12.91 7.99
C LEU A 121 -6.60 -14.06 8.64
N CYS A 122 -5.41 -14.34 8.12
CA CYS A 122 -4.48 -15.30 8.69
C CYS A 122 -3.65 -14.66 9.80
N THR A 123 -3.76 -15.18 11.03
CA THR A 123 -3.05 -14.61 12.20
C THR A 123 -1.54 -14.69 12.05
N ASP A 124 -1.01 -15.81 11.55
CA ASP A 124 0.45 -15.99 11.36
C ASP A 124 1.01 -14.96 10.39
N TYR A 125 0.33 -14.75 9.26
CA TYR A 125 0.69 -13.70 8.30
C TYR A 125 0.64 -12.30 8.91
N LEU A 126 -0.40 -11.98 9.70
CA LEU A 126 -0.49 -10.67 10.37
C LEU A 126 0.63 -10.48 11.41
N SER A 127 1.01 -11.52 12.13
CA SER A 127 2.14 -11.50 13.05
C SER A 127 3.47 -11.27 12.31
N GLU A 128 3.68 -11.94 11.18
CA GLU A 128 4.84 -11.70 10.33
C GLU A 128 4.86 -10.28 9.75
N LEU A 129 3.71 -9.76 9.33
CA LEU A 129 3.58 -8.40 8.83
C LEU A 129 3.90 -7.38 9.94
N ASN A 130 3.40 -7.58 11.16
CA ASN A 130 3.77 -6.75 12.30
C ASN A 130 5.27 -6.83 12.60
N ASN A 131 5.89 -8.01 12.48
CA ASN A 131 7.34 -8.14 12.64
C ASN A 131 8.09 -7.30 11.59
N LYS A 132 7.65 -7.32 10.33
CA LYS A 132 8.22 -6.44 9.27
C LYS A 132 8.11 -4.96 9.65
N PHE A 133 7.04 -4.55 10.32
CA PHE A 133 6.88 -3.15 10.78
C PHE A 133 7.84 -2.81 11.92
N ASP A 134 8.25 -3.78 12.73
CA ASP A 134 9.10 -3.55 13.90
C ASP A 134 10.60 -3.71 13.58
N THR A 135 10.95 -4.53 12.59
CA THR A 135 12.34 -4.84 12.24
C THR A 135 12.78 -4.30 10.88
N GLY A 136 11.85 -3.86 10.04
CA GLY A 136 12.13 -3.34 8.70
C GLY A 136 12.64 -1.90 8.70
N ALA A 137 13.08 -1.44 7.53
CA ALA A 137 13.61 -0.09 7.32
C ALA A 137 12.52 1.01 7.26
N ALA A 138 11.24 0.63 7.24
CA ALA A 138 10.13 1.55 7.04
C ALA A 138 10.10 2.64 8.12
N ARG A 139 10.27 3.89 7.72
CA ARG A 139 10.15 5.05 8.62
C ARG A 139 8.73 5.59 8.64
N TYR A 140 8.02 5.47 7.53
CA TYR A 140 6.69 6.00 7.35
C TYR A 140 5.75 4.89 6.86
N ILE A 141 4.78 4.53 7.68
CA ILE A 141 3.80 3.48 7.38
C ILE A 141 2.41 4.13 7.31
N PHE A 142 1.67 3.91 6.24
CA PHE A 142 0.37 4.53 6.00
C PHE A 142 -0.72 3.46 5.94
N VAL A 143 -1.72 3.59 6.81
CA VAL A 143 -2.87 2.68 6.90
C VAL A 143 -4.16 3.46 6.71
N SER A 144 -5.17 2.83 6.12
CA SER A 144 -6.53 3.39 6.12
C SER A 144 -7.26 3.06 7.43
N ARG A 145 -8.31 3.81 7.77
CA ARG A 145 -9.13 3.53 8.95
C ARG A 145 -9.61 2.07 9.03
N ARG A 146 -10.06 1.49 7.91
CA ARG A 146 -10.56 0.11 7.90
C ARG A 146 -9.45 -0.91 8.18
N VAL A 147 -8.26 -0.65 7.64
CA VAL A 147 -7.04 -1.44 7.92
C VAL A 147 -6.69 -1.33 9.41
N THR A 148 -6.63 -0.12 9.97
CA THR A 148 -6.39 0.11 11.40
C THR A 148 -7.37 -0.66 12.30
N GLU A 149 -8.67 -0.63 11.96
CA GLU A 149 -9.71 -1.34 12.72
C GLU A 149 -9.45 -2.85 12.75
N LEU A 150 -9.12 -3.46 11.61
CA LEU A 150 -8.82 -4.89 11.52
C LEU A 150 -7.50 -5.26 12.21
N MET A 151 -6.45 -4.45 12.05
CA MET A 151 -5.18 -4.62 12.75
C MET A 151 -5.34 -4.61 14.28
N ARG A 152 -6.19 -3.72 14.81
CA ARG A 152 -6.50 -3.68 16.24
C ARG A 152 -7.33 -4.89 16.67
N GLN A 153 -8.34 -5.26 15.89
CA GLN A 153 -9.19 -6.42 16.18
C GLN A 153 -8.42 -7.74 16.19
N SER A 154 -7.40 -7.88 15.34
CA SER A 154 -6.56 -9.09 15.28
C SER A 154 -5.63 -9.27 16.47
N LYS A 155 -5.41 -8.20 17.26
CA LYS A 155 -4.46 -8.17 18.40
C LYS A 155 -3.00 -8.45 18.03
N CYS A 156 -2.67 -8.62 16.75
CA CYS A 156 -1.31 -8.81 16.26
C CYS A 156 -0.50 -7.51 16.31
N PHE A 157 -1.18 -6.36 16.29
CA PHE A 157 -0.58 -5.02 16.26
C PHE A 157 -0.83 -4.28 17.58
N SER A 158 -0.42 -4.89 18.70
CA SER A 158 -0.72 -4.40 20.06
C SER A 158 -0.15 -3.01 20.39
N ARG A 159 0.87 -2.57 19.64
CA ARG A 159 1.50 -1.24 19.79
C ARG A 159 0.77 -0.12 19.04
N LEU A 160 -0.32 -0.40 18.34
CA LEU A 160 -1.17 0.64 17.77
C LEU A 160 -1.98 1.33 18.87
N LEU A 161 -1.81 2.64 19.00
CA LEU A 161 -2.58 3.42 19.96
C LEU A 161 -4.07 3.40 19.57
N PRO A 162 -5.01 3.31 20.52
CA PRO A 162 -6.43 3.36 20.24
C PRO A 162 -6.89 4.74 19.75
N ASN A 163 -6.26 5.80 20.27
CA ASN A 163 -6.47 7.19 19.88
C ASN A 163 -5.18 7.74 19.26
N PRO A 164 -5.26 8.49 18.14
CA PRO A 164 -4.09 9.13 17.57
C PRO A 164 -3.41 10.09 18.54
N LEU A 165 -2.09 10.23 18.42
CA LEU A 165 -1.32 11.26 19.15
C LEU A 165 -1.71 12.67 18.67
N PRO A 166 -1.74 13.66 19.57
CA PRO A 166 -1.92 15.06 19.19
C PRO A 166 -0.65 15.53 18.46
N MET A 167 -0.76 15.71 17.14
CA MET A 167 0.32 16.13 16.26
C MET A 167 -0.22 17.14 15.26
N ASP A 168 0.66 18.05 14.81
CA ASP A 168 0.32 18.99 13.74
C ASP A 168 0.18 18.27 12.39
N GLY A 169 -0.81 18.67 11.60
CA GLY A 169 -1.08 18.14 10.25
C GLY A 169 -2.38 17.34 10.13
N ASP A 170 -2.63 16.80 8.94
CA ASP A 170 -3.86 16.06 8.61
C ASP A 170 -3.71 14.54 8.75
N LEU A 171 -2.47 14.03 8.86
CA LEU A 171 -2.18 12.63 9.15
C LEU A 171 -2.29 12.36 10.65
N LYS A 172 -3.06 11.33 11.01
CA LYS A 172 -3.23 10.91 12.41
C LYS A 172 -2.13 9.94 12.79
N VAL A 173 -1.36 10.21 13.83
CA VAL A 173 -0.28 9.32 14.26
C VAL A 173 -0.80 8.23 15.20
N LEU A 174 -0.67 6.97 14.79
CA LEU A 174 -1.09 5.80 15.56
C LEU A 174 0.04 5.15 16.37
N ARG A 175 1.29 5.39 15.98
CA ARG A 175 2.51 4.93 16.66
C ARG A 175 3.67 5.83 16.24
N ASN A 176 4.55 6.19 17.16
CA ASN A 176 5.80 6.90 16.88
C ASN A 176 6.89 6.38 17.81
N GLU A 177 7.66 5.41 17.35
CA GLU A 177 8.64 4.69 18.16
C GLU A 177 9.82 4.27 17.27
N ASN A 178 11.03 4.27 17.83
CA ASN A 178 12.25 3.79 17.15
C ASN A 178 12.53 4.42 15.77
N GLY A 179 12.12 5.68 15.56
CA GLY A 179 12.28 6.36 14.26
C GLY A 179 11.28 5.91 13.19
N GLN A 180 10.27 5.13 13.56
CA GLN A 180 9.18 4.69 12.70
C GLN A 180 7.85 5.30 13.15
N ILE A 181 7.06 5.76 12.19
CA ILE A 181 5.76 6.37 12.45
C ILE A 181 4.69 5.67 11.62
N ILE A 182 3.62 5.23 12.29
CA ILE A 182 2.43 4.70 11.65
C ILE A 182 1.37 5.81 11.61
N TYR A 183 0.91 6.15 10.42
CA TYR A 183 -0.12 7.15 10.17
C TYR A 183 -1.42 6.50 9.70
N GLU A 184 -2.54 6.95 10.23
CA GLU A 184 -3.85 6.77 9.60
C GLU A 184 -4.10 7.89 8.60
N MET A 185 -4.48 7.51 7.38
CA MET A 185 -4.89 8.42 6.31
C MET A 185 -6.17 7.93 5.61
N TYR A 186 -6.75 8.76 4.75
CA TYR A 186 -7.82 8.30 3.87
C TYR A 186 -7.27 7.37 2.79
N HIS A 187 -8.08 6.38 2.40
CA HIS A 187 -7.77 5.53 1.26
C HIS A 187 -7.63 6.37 -0.02
N LEU A 188 -6.61 6.11 -0.84
CA LEU A 188 -6.27 6.94 -2.01
C LEU A 188 -7.36 6.96 -3.09
N SER A 189 -8.37 6.09 -3.02
CA SER A 189 -9.54 6.11 -3.91
C SER A 189 -10.78 6.81 -3.34
N CYS A 190 -10.70 7.45 -2.17
CA CYS A 190 -11.85 8.14 -1.56
C CYS A 190 -12.38 9.29 -2.44
N TYR A 191 -13.62 9.71 -2.19
CA TYR A 191 -14.31 10.74 -2.98
C TYR A 191 -15.20 11.62 -2.08
N GLY A 192 -15.82 12.65 -2.67
CA GLY A 192 -16.66 13.58 -1.94
C GLY A 192 -15.87 14.42 -0.94
N TRP A 193 -16.44 14.66 0.24
CA TRP A 193 -15.85 15.54 1.26
C TRP A 193 -14.48 15.02 1.78
N GLN A 194 -14.24 13.71 1.74
CA GLN A 194 -12.99 13.09 2.18
C GLN A 194 -11.80 13.49 1.30
N LEU A 195 -12.06 13.77 0.01
CA LEU A 195 -11.02 14.10 -0.96
C LEU A 195 -10.24 15.37 -0.59
N ALA A 196 -10.90 16.37 -0.01
CA ALA A 196 -10.23 17.60 0.42
C ALA A 196 -9.21 17.33 1.54
N ILE A 197 -9.52 16.42 2.46
CA ILE A 197 -8.61 16.01 3.54
C ILE A 197 -7.49 15.14 2.96
N LEU A 198 -7.82 14.18 2.09
CA LEU A 198 -6.83 13.34 1.42
C LEU A 198 -5.79 14.18 0.66
N ASN A 199 -6.21 15.23 -0.05
CA ASN A 199 -5.28 16.10 -0.78
C ASN A 199 -4.28 16.79 0.15
N ARG A 200 -4.70 17.18 1.37
CA ARG A 200 -3.77 17.74 2.37
C ARG A 200 -2.86 16.68 2.97
N GLN A 201 -3.36 15.48 3.21
CA GLN A 201 -2.54 14.33 3.62
C GLN A 201 -1.47 14.01 2.56
N ILE A 202 -1.83 13.95 1.28
CA ILE A 202 -0.88 13.77 0.16
C ILE A 202 0.17 14.88 0.15
N ALA A 203 -0.21 16.15 0.35
CA ALA A 203 0.73 17.26 0.43
C ALA A 203 1.70 17.10 1.62
N GLN A 204 1.21 16.61 2.76
CA GLN A 204 2.04 16.31 3.93
C GLN A 204 3.03 15.18 3.65
N ILE A 205 2.60 14.08 3.02
CA ILE A 205 3.48 12.97 2.63
C ILE A 205 4.54 13.44 1.61
N ARG A 206 4.16 14.29 0.66
CA ARG A 206 5.09 14.90 -0.29
C ARG A 206 6.19 15.69 0.41
N GLU A 207 5.86 16.42 1.48
CA GLU A 207 6.85 17.14 2.26
C GLU A 207 7.76 16.21 3.07
N MET A 208 7.22 15.10 3.60
CA MET A 208 8.03 14.04 4.22
C MET A 208 9.05 13.47 3.22
N LEU A 209 8.62 13.16 1.99
CA LEU A 209 9.49 12.68 0.92
C LEU A 209 10.61 13.67 0.61
N ARG A 210 10.30 14.97 0.46
CA ARG A 210 11.30 16.01 0.20
C ARG A 210 12.33 16.12 1.33
N ASN A 211 11.88 16.07 2.58
CA ASN A 211 12.77 16.15 3.73
C ASN A 211 13.63 14.90 3.86
N PHE A 212 13.09 13.72 3.57
CA PHE A 212 13.88 12.49 3.50
C PHE A 212 14.98 12.58 2.44
N ILE A 213 14.64 12.99 1.20
CA ILE A 213 15.62 13.12 0.12
C ILE A 213 16.70 14.16 0.44
N ARG A 214 16.35 15.31 1.06
CA ARG A 214 17.32 16.33 1.46
C ARG A 214 18.27 15.87 2.57
N GLY A 215 17.88 14.87 3.34
CA GLY A 215 18.68 14.30 4.43
C GLY A 215 19.54 13.11 4.03
N LEU A 216 19.44 12.64 2.77
CA LEU A 216 20.34 11.66 2.15
C LEU A 216 21.56 12.37 1.55
#